data_AF-A0A7Y3HRG3-F1
#
_entry.id   AF-A0A7Y3HRG3-F1
#
_cell.length_a   1.000
_cell.length_b   1.000
_cell.length_c   1.000
_cell.angle_alpha   90.00
_cell.angle_beta   90.00
_cell.angle_gamma   90.00
#
_symmetry.space_group_name_H-M   'P 1'
#
loop_
_entity.id
_entity.type
_entity.pdbx_description
1 polymer ?
#
loop_
_entity_poly.entity_id
_entity_poly.type
_entity_poly.pdbx_seq_one_letter_code
_entity_poly.pdbx_strand_id
1 'polypeptide(L)'
;MKQNILLVTLAFTYSFLTAQERKLPIDTTITTQHSVVVNGTSFSYSATTGTQPVWDEMGKPIASLHYTYYTRNNVKNRAERPLLISFNGGPGSGSVWMHLAYTGPRILKIDDEGYPVQPYGVKQNPYSVLDVTDIVYVNPANTGYSRTIPETGKEVDREKFFGINADIKYLAEWLNTFVTRNNRWSSPKYIIGESYGGTRVMGLSLALQNQQWMYLNGVIMVSPADYKVIRVGGPVSSALNLPYYTAAAWHHKALPTALQSKDLLEVLPESEEYTINTLIPAIAKGGFISETERNAVAKKIAYYSGLGEQDILDHNLDVPTGFFWKNLLKDKGDYTVGRLDSRYLGIDKQRFGSRPDYNSEITSWLHSFT
;
A
#
# COMPACT_ATOMS: atom_id res chain seq x y z
N MET A 1 75.01 -13.80 -35.39
CA MET A 1 73.82 -13.17 -36.01
C MET A 1 72.75 -14.24 -36.17
N LYS A 2 71.54 -14.21 -35.62
CA LYS A 2 70.82 -13.30 -34.73
C LYS A 2 69.80 -14.18 -33.99
N GLN A 3 70.00 -14.42 -32.71
CA GLN A 3 68.89 -14.56 -31.77
C GLN A 3 68.14 -13.22 -31.84
N ASN A 4 66.86 -13.19 -32.25
CA ASN A 4 65.91 -12.07 -32.06
C ASN A 4 64.62 -12.28 -32.89
N ILE A 5 64.00 -13.46 -32.85
CA ILE A 5 62.64 -13.62 -33.37
C ILE A 5 61.85 -14.54 -32.42
N LEU A 6 61.71 -14.13 -31.16
CA LEU A 6 60.76 -14.76 -30.24
C LEU A 6 60.23 -13.79 -29.18
N LEU A 7 60.07 -12.51 -29.52
CA LEU A 7 59.74 -11.49 -28.52
C LEU A 7 58.93 -10.30 -29.05
N VAL A 8 58.07 -10.47 -30.07
CA VAL A 8 57.21 -9.34 -30.54
C VAL A 8 55.76 -9.73 -30.88
N THR A 9 55.31 -10.97 -30.68
CA THR A 9 53.90 -11.37 -30.98
C THR A 9 53.14 -11.93 -29.78
N LEU A 10 53.45 -11.40 -28.59
CA LEU A 10 52.55 -11.43 -27.43
C LEU A 10 52.14 -10.00 -27.08
N ALA A 11 51.70 -9.24 -28.09
CA ALA A 11 50.82 -8.11 -27.86
C ALA A 11 49.50 -8.72 -27.37
N PHE A 12 49.39 -8.81 -26.04
CA PHE A 12 48.17 -9.12 -25.31
C PHE A 12 46.98 -8.41 -25.96
N THR A 13 46.20 -9.15 -26.74
CA THR A 13 44.82 -8.80 -27.03
C THR A 13 44.03 -9.05 -25.75
N TYR A 14 44.19 -8.17 -24.76
CA TYR A 14 43.23 -8.02 -23.68
C TYR A 14 41.93 -7.53 -24.32
N SER A 15 41.13 -8.48 -24.79
CA SER A 15 39.73 -8.22 -25.11
C SER A 15 39.05 -7.97 -23.77
N PHE A 16 38.79 -6.71 -23.46
CA PHE A 16 37.90 -6.35 -22.36
C PHE A 16 36.53 -6.95 -22.68
N LEU A 17 36.25 -8.12 -22.12
CA LEU A 17 34.91 -8.66 -22.06
C LEU A 17 34.13 -7.75 -21.11
N THR A 18 33.46 -6.75 -21.67
CA THR A 18 32.43 -6.03 -20.93
C THR A 18 31.26 -6.98 -20.77
N ALA A 19 30.99 -7.41 -19.53
CA ALA A 19 29.74 -8.08 -19.23
C ALA A 19 28.60 -7.13 -19.59
N GLN A 20 27.50 -7.64 -20.16
CA GLN A 20 26.33 -6.82 -20.42
C GLN A 20 25.78 -6.31 -19.09
N GLU A 21 26.02 -5.03 -18.79
CA GLU A 21 25.45 -4.40 -17.62
C GLU A 21 23.94 -4.24 -17.82
N ARG A 22 23.16 -4.91 -16.97
CA ARG A 22 21.71 -4.73 -16.92
C ARG A 22 21.43 -3.36 -16.32
N LYS A 23 21.27 -2.36 -17.18
CA LYS A 23 20.90 -1.00 -16.79
C LYS A 23 19.46 -0.71 -17.17
N LEU A 24 18.74 -0.09 -16.26
CA LEU A 24 17.43 0.47 -16.56
C LEU A 24 17.62 1.67 -17.51
N PRO A 25 16.90 1.75 -18.65
CA PRO A 25 16.90 2.96 -19.46
C PRO A 25 16.51 4.18 -18.62
N ILE A 26 17.21 5.30 -18.80
CA ILE A 26 16.96 6.52 -18.00
C ILE A 26 15.60 7.15 -18.36
N ASP A 27 15.27 7.14 -19.65
CA ASP A 27 14.02 7.67 -20.20
C ASP A 27 13.58 6.75 -21.34
N THR A 28 12.43 6.07 -21.18
CA THR A 28 11.89 5.18 -22.22
C THR A 28 10.40 5.00 -22.06
N THR A 29 9.71 4.67 -23.15
CA THR A 29 8.30 4.27 -23.12
C THR A 29 8.01 3.17 -24.15
N ILE A 30 7.12 2.26 -23.77
CA ILE A 30 6.57 1.22 -24.64
C ILE A 30 5.06 1.25 -24.45
N THR A 31 4.32 1.38 -25.55
CA THR A 31 2.85 1.43 -25.53
C THR A 31 2.24 0.25 -26.25
N THR A 32 1.22 -0.35 -25.64
CA THR A 32 0.43 -1.44 -26.20
C THR A 32 -1.06 -1.08 -26.14
N GLN A 33 -1.87 -1.71 -27.01
CA GLN A 33 -3.31 -1.45 -27.13
C GLN A 33 -4.11 -2.65 -26.67
N HIS A 34 -5.18 -2.42 -25.92
CA HIS A 34 -5.99 -3.44 -25.27
C HIS A 34 -7.48 -3.05 -25.23
N SER A 35 -8.31 -3.95 -24.71
CA SER A 35 -9.71 -3.69 -24.36
C SER A 35 -10.08 -4.31 -23.02
N VAL A 36 -11.13 -3.78 -22.39
CA VAL A 36 -11.69 -4.24 -21.12
C VAL A 36 -13.20 -3.97 -21.08
N VAL A 37 -13.93 -4.79 -20.33
CA VAL A 37 -15.34 -4.57 -19.96
C VAL A 37 -15.38 -4.12 -18.51
N VAL A 38 -15.87 -2.91 -18.26
CA VAL A 38 -16.03 -2.32 -16.92
C VAL A 38 -17.48 -1.91 -16.78
N ASN A 39 -18.13 -2.27 -15.67
CA ASN A 39 -19.55 -1.95 -15.43
C ASN A 39 -20.46 -2.30 -16.64
N GLY A 40 -20.18 -3.43 -17.30
CA GLY A 40 -20.90 -3.90 -18.50
C GLY A 40 -20.56 -3.17 -19.80
N THR A 41 -19.71 -2.15 -19.79
CA THR A 41 -19.32 -1.38 -20.98
C THR A 41 -17.93 -1.76 -21.48
N SER A 42 -17.83 -2.15 -22.75
CA SER A 42 -16.56 -2.43 -23.41
C SER A 42 -15.92 -1.16 -23.96
N PHE A 43 -14.62 -0.98 -23.75
CA PHE A 43 -13.83 0.08 -24.40
C PHE A 43 -12.38 -0.34 -24.63
N SER A 44 -11.71 0.32 -25.59
CA SER A 44 -10.28 0.15 -25.82
C SER A 44 -9.47 1.15 -24.99
N TYR A 45 -8.25 0.74 -24.62
CA TYR A 45 -7.32 1.55 -23.85
C TYR A 45 -5.88 1.31 -24.28
N SER A 46 -5.03 2.33 -24.09
CA SER A 46 -3.58 2.22 -24.25
C SER A 46 -2.94 1.95 -22.89
N ALA A 47 -1.97 1.05 -22.86
CA ALA A 47 -1.11 0.78 -21.72
C ALA A 47 0.33 1.16 -22.06
N THR A 48 0.84 2.21 -21.42
CA THR A 48 2.21 2.70 -21.59
C THR A 48 3.02 2.36 -20.35
N THR A 49 4.08 1.58 -20.50
CA THR A 49 5.09 1.34 -19.44
C THR A 49 6.39 1.99 -19.84
N GLY A 50 7.16 2.46 -18.88
CA GLY A 50 8.39 3.15 -19.18
C GLY A 50 9.11 3.64 -17.94
N THR A 51 10.14 4.43 -18.19
CA THR A 51 10.87 5.14 -17.16
C THR A 51 10.94 6.62 -17.48
N GLN A 52 10.94 7.45 -16.45
CA GLN A 52 11.16 8.89 -16.56
C GLN A 52 12.23 9.30 -15.53
N PRO A 53 13.18 10.18 -15.91
CA PRO A 53 14.25 10.57 -15.01
C PRO A 53 13.74 11.42 -13.85
N VAL A 54 14.52 11.42 -12.77
CA VAL A 54 14.58 12.49 -11.78
C VAL A 54 15.88 13.26 -12.04
N TRP A 55 15.81 14.58 -12.05
CA TRP A 55 16.96 15.44 -12.32
C TRP A 55 17.51 16.06 -11.02
N ASP A 56 18.79 16.42 -11.05
CA ASP A 56 19.35 17.38 -10.08
C ASP A 56 19.21 18.82 -10.57
N GLU A 57 19.68 19.75 -9.75
CA GLU A 57 19.62 21.20 -10.01
C GLU A 57 20.43 21.62 -11.25
N MET A 58 21.34 20.76 -11.73
CA MET A 58 22.12 20.96 -12.96
C MET A 58 21.50 20.26 -14.18
N GLY A 59 20.33 19.63 -14.03
CA GLY A 59 19.64 18.90 -15.10
C GLY A 59 20.22 17.51 -15.38
N LYS A 60 21.10 16.99 -14.53
CA LYS A 60 21.64 15.63 -14.69
C LYS A 60 20.68 14.60 -14.10
N PRO A 61 20.43 13.47 -14.78
CA PRO A 61 19.60 12.41 -14.21
C PRO A 61 20.29 11.75 -13.01
N ILE A 62 19.56 11.68 -11.90
CA ILE A 62 20.00 11.12 -10.61
C ILE A 62 19.16 9.91 -10.17
N ALA A 63 18.05 9.65 -10.84
CA ALA A 63 17.28 8.41 -10.74
C ALA A 63 16.46 8.22 -12.02
N SER A 64 15.96 7.01 -12.21
CA SER A 64 15.02 6.64 -13.26
C SER A 64 13.85 5.89 -12.63
N LEU A 65 12.65 6.48 -12.71
CA LEU A 65 11.44 5.94 -12.08
C LEU A 65 10.58 5.22 -13.10
N HIS A 66 10.28 3.95 -12.81
CA HIS A 66 9.36 3.15 -13.58
C HIS A 66 7.91 3.56 -13.31
N TYR A 67 7.09 3.63 -14.36
CA TYR A 67 5.67 3.87 -14.25
C TYR A 67 4.86 3.00 -15.22
N THR A 68 3.57 2.86 -14.94
CA THR A 68 2.59 2.31 -15.87
C THR A 68 1.42 3.28 -15.98
N TYR A 69 1.12 3.72 -17.20
CA TYR A 69 0.11 4.71 -17.52
C TYR A 69 -0.97 4.10 -18.41
N TYR A 70 -2.22 4.17 -17.96
CA TYR A 70 -3.39 3.72 -18.69
C TYR A 70 -4.20 4.91 -19.18
N THR A 71 -4.55 4.91 -20.46
CA THR A 71 -5.45 5.90 -21.05
C THR A 71 -6.59 5.22 -21.78
N ARG A 72 -7.81 5.70 -21.56
CA ARG A 72 -8.95 5.27 -22.38
C ARG A 72 -8.82 5.89 -23.77
N ASN A 73 -9.01 5.06 -24.80
CA ASN A 73 -8.94 5.52 -26.18
C ASN A 73 -10.25 6.22 -26.58
N ASN A 74 -10.21 7.01 -27.65
CA ASN A 74 -11.37 7.68 -28.26
C ASN A 74 -12.13 8.63 -27.31
N VAL A 75 -11.43 9.21 -26.33
CA VAL A 75 -11.98 10.25 -25.44
C VAL A 75 -12.05 11.57 -26.20
N LYS A 76 -13.27 12.11 -26.38
CA LYS A 76 -13.50 13.36 -27.13
C LYS A 76 -12.89 14.59 -26.45
N ASN A 77 -13.08 14.72 -25.14
CA ASN A 77 -12.53 15.81 -24.35
C ASN A 77 -11.60 15.29 -23.25
N ARG A 78 -10.30 15.27 -23.55
CA ARG A 78 -9.28 14.82 -22.59
C ARG A 78 -9.03 15.84 -21.47
N ALA A 79 -9.39 17.11 -21.67
CA ALA A 79 -9.27 18.14 -20.65
C ALA A 79 -10.30 17.96 -19.51
N GLU A 80 -11.47 17.39 -19.79
CA GLU A 80 -12.47 17.07 -18.75
C GLU A 80 -12.19 15.73 -18.06
N ARG A 81 -11.38 14.86 -18.68
CA ARG A 81 -11.08 13.55 -18.13
C ARG A 81 -10.04 13.64 -17.01
N PRO A 82 -10.32 13.12 -15.80
CA PRO A 82 -9.35 13.17 -14.71
C PRO A 82 -8.08 12.36 -14.99
N LEU A 83 -7.00 12.74 -14.31
CA LEU A 83 -5.78 11.97 -14.14
C LEU A 83 -5.67 11.54 -12.67
N LEU A 84 -5.66 10.23 -12.44
CA LEU A 84 -5.43 9.62 -11.14
C LEU A 84 -3.97 9.18 -11.03
N ILE A 85 -3.22 9.78 -10.11
CA ILE A 85 -1.82 9.46 -9.84
C ILE A 85 -1.78 8.57 -8.60
N SER A 86 -1.37 7.31 -8.78
CA SER A 86 -1.46 6.27 -7.77
C SER A 86 -0.11 5.87 -7.20
N PHE A 87 -0.03 5.84 -5.87
CA PHE A 87 1.13 5.40 -5.10
C PHE A 87 0.76 4.23 -4.18
N ASN A 88 1.62 3.23 -4.16
CA ASN A 88 1.52 2.10 -3.23
C ASN A 88 2.23 2.39 -1.90
N GLY A 89 1.93 1.57 -0.90
CA GLY A 89 2.59 1.55 0.41
C GLY A 89 3.96 0.87 0.46
N GLY A 90 4.20 0.17 1.58
CA GLY A 90 5.49 -0.41 1.96
C GLY A 90 6.04 0.24 3.24
N PRO A 91 7.11 1.06 3.18
CA PRO A 91 7.79 1.60 2.00
C PRO A 91 8.57 0.54 1.21
N GLY A 92 8.77 0.75 -0.08
CA GLY A 92 9.57 -0.16 -0.93
C GLY A 92 8.76 -1.07 -1.86
N SER A 93 7.44 -1.17 -1.68
CA SER A 93 6.61 -2.02 -2.54
C SER A 93 6.39 -1.38 -3.91
N GLY A 94 6.47 -2.18 -4.97
CA GLY A 94 6.06 -1.72 -6.30
C GLY A 94 4.56 -1.44 -6.35
N SER A 95 4.08 -0.79 -7.42
CA SER A 95 2.67 -0.39 -7.55
C SER A 95 1.65 -1.53 -7.63
N VAL A 96 2.06 -2.78 -7.44
CA VAL A 96 1.31 -3.99 -7.77
C VAL A 96 -0.01 -4.13 -7.02
N TRP A 97 -0.13 -3.64 -5.78
CA TRP A 97 -1.38 -3.76 -5.02
C TRP A 97 -2.45 -2.81 -5.58
N MET A 98 -2.11 -1.53 -5.72
CA MET A 98 -3.00 -0.54 -6.32
C MET A 98 -3.33 -0.85 -7.78
N HIS A 99 -2.38 -1.47 -8.49
CA HIS A 99 -2.46 -1.78 -9.92
C HIS A 99 -3.22 -3.07 -10.21
N LEU A 100 -2.80 -4.21 -9.65
CA LEU A 100 -3.30 -5.55 -9.97
C LEU A 100 -4.25 -6.13 -8.91
N ALA A 101 -4.51 -5.42 -7.82
CA ALA A 101 -5.48 -5.84 -6.80
C ALA A 101 -6.59 -4.81 -6.52
N TYR A 102 -6.57 -3.63 -7.17
CA TYR A 102 -7.54 -2.58 -6.88
C TYR A 102 -8.08 -1.84 -8.09
N THR A 103 -7.36 -0.84 -8.63
CA THR A 103 -7.94 0.15 -9.56
C THR A 103 -7.68 -0.13 -11.04
N GLY A 104 -6.70 -0.97 -11.36
CA GLY A 104 -6.24 -1.17 -12.74
C GLY A 104 -7.21 -1.95 -13.61
N PRO A 105 -7.02 -1.97 -14.94
CA PRO A 105 -7.92 -2.66 -15.87
C PRO A 105 -7.88 -4.19 -15.77
N ARG A 106 -6.88 -4.73 -15.06
CA ARG A 106 -6.66 -6.16 -14.83
C ARG A 106 -6.41 -6.39 -13.35
N ILE A 107 -6.95 -7.48 -12.82
CA ILE A 107 -6.74 -7.91 -11.43
C ILE A 107 -6.31 -9.36 -11.37
N LEU A 108 -5.71 -9.78 -10.25
CA LEU A 108 -5.34 -11.17 -10.03
C LEU A 108 -6.53 -12.13 -10.14
N LYS A 109 -6.27 -13.35 -10.62
CA LYS A 109 -7.23 -14.44 -10.64
C LYS A 109 -7.22 -15.16 -9.28
N ILE A 110 -8.08 -14.69 -8.39
CA ILE A 110 -8.36 -15.28 -7.08
C ILE A 110 -9.81 -15.77 -7.00
N ASP A 111 -10.08 -16.69 -6.07
CA ASP A 111 -11.44 -17.13 -5.69
C ASP A 111 -12.15 -16.09 -4.81
N ASP A 112 -13.37 -16.40 -4.37
CA ASP A 112 -14.22 -15.47 -3.61
C ASP A 112 -13.70 -15.26 -2.18
N GLU A 113 -12.94 -16.24 -1.66
CA GLU A 113 -12.21 -16.20 -0.39
C GLU A 113 -10.87 -15.47 -0.50
N GLY A 114 -10.40 -15.21 -1.73
CA GLY A 114 -9.21 -14.43 -2.03
C GLY A 114 -7.90 -15.24 -2.09
N TYR A 115 -7.98 -16.53 -2.37
CA TYR A 115 -6.83 -17.41 -2.62
C TYR A 115 -6.54 -17.55 -4.13
N PRO A 116 -5.27 -17.79 -4.52
CA PRO A 116 -4.89 -17.89 -5.92
C PRO A 116 -5.45 -19.16 -6.59
N VAL A 117 -5.93 -19.00 -7.83
CA VAL A 117 -6.55 -20.10 -8.60
C VAL A 117 -5.72 -20.44 -9.84
N GLN A 118 -5.42 -21.73 -10.04
CA GLN A 118 -4.69 -22.20 -11.23
C GLN A 118 -5.58 -22.21 -12.51
N PRO A 119 -5.00 -22.00 -13.71
CA PRO A 119 -3.67 -21.42 -13.93
C PRO A 119 -3.62 -19.98 -13.39
N TYR A 120 -2.51 -19.64 -12.75
CA TYR A 120 -2.28 -18.30 -12.19
C TYR A 120 -2.27 -17.26 -13.30
N GLY A 121 -2.62 -16.02 -12.95
CA GLY A 121 -2.59 -14.91 -13.89
C GLY A 121 -3.58 -13.82 -13.52
N VAL A 122 -3.98 -13.04 -14.53
CA VAL A 122 -4.88 -11.89 -14.36
C VAL A 122 -6.18 -12.07 -15.15
N LYS A 123 -7.27 -11.53 -14.60
CA LYS A 123 -8.58 -11.40 -15.25
C LYS A 123 -8.89 -9.92 -15.50
N GLN A 124 -9.91 -9.64 -16.32
CA GLN A 124 -10.43 -8.27 -16.45
C GLN A 124 -10.93 -7.78 -15.09
N ASN A 125 -10.68 -6.51 -14.77
CA ASN A 125 -11.28 -5.88 -13.60
C ASN A 125 -12.60 -5.23 -13.98
N PRO A 126 -13.77 -5.84 -13.64
CA PRO A 126 -15.06 -5.27 -13.98
C PRO A 126 -15.35 -3.96 -13.24
N TYR A 127 -14.56 -3.63 -12.20
CA TYR A 127 -14.68 -2.45 -11.35
C TYR A 127 -13.49 -1.49 -11.51
N SER A 128 -12.73 -1.59 -12.60
CA SER A 128 -11.62 -0.67 -12.84
C SER A 128 -12.12 0.77 -12.93
N VAL A 129 -11.40 1.72 -12.33
CA VAL A 129 -11.73 3.15 -12.44
C VAL A 129 -11.34 3.75 -13.80
N LEU A 130 -10.79 2.93 -14.72
CA LEU A 130 -10.40 3.36 -16.05
C LEU A 130 -11.61 3.73 -16.94
N ASP A 131 -12.84 3.39 -16.55
CA ASP A 131 -14.02 3.91 -17.23
C ASP A 131 -14.14 5.44 -17.08
N VAL A 132 -13.84 5.98 -15.89
CA VAL A 132 -14.03 7.41 -15.54
C VAL A 132 -12.73 8.24 -15.53
N THR A 133 -11.56 7.65 -15.30
CA THR A 133 -10.28 8.39 -15.23
C THR A 133 -9.15 7.69 -15.98
N ASP A 134 -8.13 8.44 -16.41
CA ASP A 134 -6.84 7.83 -16.77
C ASP A 134 -6.00 7.65 -15.50
N ILE A 135 -5.11 6.66 -15.47
CA ILE A 135 -4.41 6.27 -14.24
C ILE A 135 -2.92 6.10 -14.50
N VAL A 136 -2.07 6.75 -13.71
CA VAL A 136 -0.62 6.49 -13.68
C VAL A 136 -0.22 5.88 -12.34
N TYR A 137 0.42 4.71 -12.41
CA TYR A 137 1.04 4.03 -11.28
C TYR A 137 2.52 4.40 -11.24
N VAL A 138 2.94 5.08 -10.19
CA VAL A 138 4.31 5.58 -10.04
C VAL A 138 5.07 4.69 -9.05
N ASN A 139 6.27 4.26 -9.42
CA ASN A 139 7.19 3.55 -8.54
C ASN A 139 8.29 4.53 -8.07
N PRO A 140 8.29 4.95 -6.79
CA PRO A 140 9.38 5.72 -6.17
C PRO A 140 10.76 5.08 -6.35
N ALA A 141 11.82 5.82 -6.04
CA ALA A 141 13.20 5.33 -6.13
C ALA A 141 13.38 3.99 -5.37
N ASN A 142 14.07 3.04 -5.99
CA ASN A 142 14.28 1.67 -5.50
C ASN A 142 13.03 0.80 -5.27
N THR A 143 11.87 1.19 -5.84
CA THR A 143 10.66 0.35 -5.84
C THR A 143 10.42 -0.25 -7.23
N GLY A 144 10.00 -1.52 -7.29
CA GLY A 144 9.83 -2.23 -8.56
C GLY A 144 11.07 -2.16 -9.43
N TYR A 145 10.92 -1.63 -10.65
CA TYR A 145 12.04 -1.43 -11.57
C TYR A 145 12.78 -0.10 -11.40
N SER A 146 12.28 0.85 -10.61
CA SER A 146 12.92 2.16 -10.41
C SER A 146 14.28 2.04 -9.75
N ARG A 147 15.28 2.81 -10.20
CA ARG A 147 16.65 2.80 -9.65
C ARG A 147 17.21 4.21 -9.53
N THR A 148 18.00 4.45 -8.48
CA THR A 148 18.83 5.66 -8.36
C THR A 148 19.99 5.61 -9.35
N ILE A 149 20.67 6.74 -9.59
CA ILE A 149 21.87 6.83 -10.40
C ILE A 149 22.94 7.53 -9.55
N PRO A 150 23.99 6.82 -9.08
CA PRO A 150 24.25 5.38 -9.29
C PRO A 150 23.25 4.46 -8.59
N GLU A 151 23.14 3.20 -9.04
CA GLU A 151 22.16 2.23 -8.49
C GLU A 151 22.60 1.64 -7.14
N THR A 152 23.91 1.49 -6.94
CA THR A 152 24.53 0.85 -5.77
C THR A 152 25.84 1.55 -5.43
N GLY A 153 26.34 1.33 -4.21
CA GLY A 153 27.63 1.87 -3.76
C GLY A 153 27.48 2.96 -2.71
N LYS A 154 28.63 3.51 -2.29
CA LYS A 154 28.68 4.60 -1.29
C LYS A 154 28.29 5.95 -1.89
N GLU A 155 28.28 6.03 -3.21
CA GLU A 155 27.97 7.20 -4.02
C GLU A 155 26.46 7.41 -4.18
N VAL A 156 25.62 6.45 -3.78
CA VAL A 156 24.16 6.62 -3.74
C VAL A 156 23.81 7.64 -2.67
N ASP A 157 23.23 8.76 -3.07
CA ASP A 157 22.73 9.78 -2.16
C ASP A 157 21.44 9.29 -1.46
N ARG A 158 21.64 8.54 -0.38
CA ARG A 158 20.55 7.91 0.38
C ARG A 158 19.61 8.94 0.99
N GLU A 159 20.12 10.10 1.41
CA GLU A 159 19.33 11.15 2.06
C GLU A 159 18.38 11.82 1.06
N LYS A 160 18.77 11.89 -0.22
CA LYS A 160 17.94 12.46 -1.28
C LYS A 160 16.76 11.57 -1.71
N PHE A 161 16.86 10.26 -1.50
CA PHE A 161 15.87 9.31 -2.00
C PHE A 161 15.10 8.55 -0.91
N PHE A 162 15.62 8.45 0.32
CA PHE A 162 15.03 7.61 1.36
C PHE A 162 14.53 8.43 2.55
N GLY A 163 13.24 8.72 2.52
CA GLY A 163 12.52 9.41 3.58
C GLY A 163 11.23 10.01 3.05
N ILE A 164 10.30 10.34 3.95
CA ILE A 164 9.00 10.92 3.57
C ILE A 164 9.21 12.22 2.78
N ASN A 165 10.00 13.15 3.33
CA ASN A 165 10.26 14.45 2.70
C ASN A 165 11.14 14.33 1.45
N ALA A 166 12.06 13.37 1.44
CA ALA A 166 12.87 13.04 0.26
C ALA A 166 11.97 12.60 -0.90
N ASP A 167 11.09 11.60 -0.67
CA ASP A 167 10.09 11.14 -1.62
C ASP A 167 9.25 12.31 -2.16
N ILE A 168 8.69 13.14 -1.28
CA ILE A 168 7.87 14.28 -1.67
C ILE A 168 8.64 15.24 -2.60
N LYS A 169 9.89 15.58 -2.25
CA LYS A 169 10.68 16.57 -3.00
C LYS A 169 10.91 16.14 -4.44
N TYR A 170 11.44 14.95 -4.68
CA TYR A 170 11.74 14.53 -6.05
C TYR A 170 10.49 14.09 -6.82
N LEU A 171 9.49 13.51 -6.16
CA LEU A 171 8.25 13.10 -6.82
C LEU A 171 7.42 14.30 -7.28
N ALA A 172 7.44 15.42 -6.56
CA ALA A 172 6.72 16.64 -6.98
C ALA A 172 7.22 17.13 -8.34
N GLU A 173 8.54 17.24 -8.51
CA GLU A 173 9.15 17.63 -9.80
C GLU A 173 8.90 16.58 -10.88
N TRP A 174 9.04 15.29 -10.55
CA TRP A 174 8.78 14.20 -11.49
C TRP A 174 7.33 14.25 -12.02
N LEU A 175 6.35 14.51 -11.14
CA LEU A 175 4.95 14.64 -11.53
C LEU A 175 4.70 15.86 -12.41
N ASN A 176 5.36 16.99 -12.15
CA ASN A 176 5.31 18.16 -13.03
C ASN A 176 5.74 17.79 -14.46
N THR A 177 6.90 17.14 -14.60
CA THR A 177 7.39 16.71 -15.90
C THR A 177 6.46 15.70 -16.56
N PHE A 178 5.92 14.75 -15.79
CA PHE A 178 4.97 13.76 -16.32
C PHE A 178 3.70 14.42 -16.86
N VAL A 179 3.09 15.33 -16.09
CA VAL A 179 1.88 16.07 -16.48
C VAL A 179 2.13 16.93 -17.70
N THR A 180 3.30 17.59 -17.78
CA THR A 180 3.71 18.39 -18.94
C THR A 180 3.87 17.54 -20.19
N ARG A 181 4.67 16.46 -20.13
CA ARG A 181 4.91 15.56 -21.27
C ARG A 181 3.64 14.91 -21.80
N ASN A 182 2.69 14.63 -20.91
CA ASN A 182 1.42 13.99 -21.28
C ASN A 182 0.29 14.98 -21.58
N ASN A 183 0.57 16.29 -21.57
CA ASN A 183 -0.41 17.36 -21.78
C ASN A 183 -1.67 17.20 -20.90
N ARG A 184 -1.46 17.10 -19.58
CA ARG A 184 -2.53 16.89 -18.57
C ARG A 184 -2.75 18.10 -17.66
N TRP A 185 -2.19 19.26 -17.99
CA TRP A 185 -2.34 20.47 -17.18
C TRP A 185 -3.80 20.93 -17.02
N SER A 186 -4.60 20.82 -18.08
CA SER A 186 -6.03 21.17 -18.06
C SER A 186 -6.91 20.10 -17.40
N SER A 187 -6.43 18.87 -17.26
CA SER A 187 -7.20 17.79 -16.64
C SER A 187 -7.40 18.01 -15.13
N PRO A 188 -8.55 17.60 -14.56
CA PRO A 188 -8.68 17.39 -13.14
C PRO A 188 -7.62 16.39 -12.64
N LYS A 189 -6.99 16.67 -11.51
CA LYS A 189 -5.90 15.84 -10.97
C LYS A 189 -6.25 15.31 -9.60
N TYR A 190 -6.16 14.00 -9.44
CA TYR A 190 -6.35 13.31 -8.19
C TYR A 190 -5.09 12.54 -7.85
N ILE A 191 -4.70 12.56 -6.58
CA ILE A 191 -3.63 11.70 -6.06
C ILE A 191 -4.23 10.68 -5.10
N ILE A 192 -3.81 9.43 -5.22
CA ILE A 192 -4.27 8.33 -4.37
C ILE A 192 -3.08 7.57 -3.79
N GLY A 193 -3.16 7.25 -2.50
CA GLY A 193 -2.08 6.58 -1.78
C GLY A 193 -2.60 5.54 -0.78
N GLU A 194 -2.04 4.33 -0.85
CA GLU A 194 -2.30 3.25 0.11
C GLU A 194 -1.19 3.11 1.15
N SER A 195 -1.54 2.91 2.44
CA SER A 195 -0.57 2.71 3.52
C SER A 195 0.51 3.82 3.55
N TYR A 196 1.80 3.52 3.41
CA TYR A 196 2.87 4.54 3.28
C TYR A 196 2.65 5.51 2.10
N GLY A 197 2.01 5.04 1.03
CA GLY A 197 1.56 5.88 -0.09
C GLY A 197 0.60 6.97 0.35
N GLY A 198 -0.21 6.72 1.39
CA GLY A 198 -1.03 7.72 2.07
C GLY A 198 -0.19 8.88 2.61
N THR A 199 0.91 8.56 3.30
CA THR A 199 1.88 9.56 3.80
C THR A 199 2.50 10.37 2.66
N ARG A 200 2.83 9.73 1.53
CA ARG A 200 3.33 10.41 0.34
C ARG A 200 2.32 11.39 -0.24
N VAL A 201 1.08 10.95 -0.47
CA VAL A 201 0.07 11.81 -1.10
C VAL A 201 -0.34 12.98 -0.21
N MET A 202 -0.35 12.79 1.11
CA MET A 202 -0.54 13.91 2.05
C MET A 202 0.52 14.99 1.85
N GLY A 203 1.80 14.63 1.86
CA GLY A 203 2.87 15.62 1.67
C GLY A 203 2.97 16.18 0.25
N LEU A 204 2.72 15.34 -0.77
CA LEU A 204 2.67 15.77 -2.16
C LEU A 204 1.54 16.75 -2.42
N SER A 205 0.40 16.64 -1.74
CA SER A 205 -0.69 17.60 -1.91
C SER A 205 -0.24 19.05 -1.66
N LEU A 206 0.56 19.25 -0.62
CA LEU A 206 1.14 20.55 -0.29
C LEU A 206 2.28 20.93 -1.26
N ALA A 207 3.18 20.00 -1.56
CA ALA A 207 4.35 20.27 -2.40
C ALA A 207 3.96 20.59 -3.85
N LEU A 208 3.01 19.86 -4.43
CA LEU A 208 2.52 20.09 -5.79
C LEU A 208 1.90 21.50 -5.92
N GLN A 209 1.10 21.92 -4.94
CA GLN A 209 0.52 23.25 -4.94
C GLN A 209 1.57 24.35 -4.75
N ASN A 210 2.42 24.24 -3.73
CA ASN A 210 3.31 25.33 -3.32
C ASN A 210 4.60 25.42 -4.16
N GLN A 211 5.07 24.30 -4.72
CA GLN A 211 6.36 24.23 -5.42
C GLN A 211 6.21 24.04 -6.93
N GLN A 212 5.12 23.41 -7.38
CA GLN A 212 4.91 23.04 -8.78
C GLN A 212 3.74 23.78 -9.45
N TRP A 213 3.03 24.65 -8.71
CA TRP A 213 1.79 25.31 -9.13
C TRP A 213 0.74 24.35 -9.70
N MET A 214 0.78 23.10 -9.23
CA MET A 214 -0.12 22.05 -9.64
C MET A 214 -1.20 21.87 -8.57
N TYR A 215 -2.36 22.46 -8.82
CA TYR A 215 -3.53 22.32 -7.96
C TYR A 215 -4.23 20.98 -8.20
N LEU A 216 -4.69 20.36 -7.11
CA LEU A 216 -5.38 19.08 -7.11
C LEU A 216 -6.88 19.27 -6.93
N ASN A 217 -7.66 18.39 -7.55
CA ASN A 217 -9.11 18.33 -7.40
C ASN A 217 -9.54 17.35 -6.30
N GLY A 218 -8.62 16.51 -5.82
CA GLY A 218 -8.85 15.65 -4.67
C GLY A 218 -7.63 14.83 -4.25
N VAL A 219 -7.64 14.43 -2.99
CA VAL A 219 -6.67 13.51 -2.38
C VAL A 219 -7.44 12.32 -1.83
N ILE A 220 -7.05 11.11 -2.21
CA ILE A 220 -7.72 9.87 -1.80
C ILE A 220 -6.74 9.05 -0.95
N MET A 221 -7.16 8.71 0.27
CA MET A 221 -6.34 7.94 1.21
C MET A 221 -6.94 6.56 1.40
N VAL A 222 -6.15 5.53 1.12
CA VAL A 222 -6.56 4.13 1.28
C VAL A 222 -5.78 3.56 2.46
N SER A 223 -6.43 3.41 3.61
CA SER A 223 -5.81 2.91 4.84
C SER A 223 -4.41 3.52 5.11
N PRO A 224 -4.30 4.87 5.20
CA PRO A 224 -3.00 5.55 5.23
C PRO A 224 -2.21 5.18 6.49
N ALA A 225 -0.89 5.09 6.34
CA ALA A 225 -0.01 5.00 7.49
C ALA A 225 -0.01 6.34 8.26
N ASP A 226 -0.28 6.26 9.55
CA ASP A 226 -0.19 7.38 10.48
C ASP A 226 0.93 7.10 11.50
N TYR A 227 1.91 8.00 11.54
CA TYR A 227 3.09 7.92 12.42
C TYR A 227 2.99 8.83 13.65
N LYS A 228 1.90 9.56 13.81
CA LYS A 228 1.67 10.53 14.87
C LYS A 228 0.60 10.10 15.87
N VAL A 229 -0.38 9.29 15.44
CA VAL A 229 -1.52 8.88 16.29
C VAL A 229 -1.59 7.37 16.47
N ILE A 230 -1.31 6.59 15.42
CA ILE A 230 -1.45 5.13 15.46
C ILE A 230 -0.14 4.49 15.93
N ARG A 231 -0.22 3.54 16.86
CA ARG A 231 0.93 2.76 17.38
C ARG A 231 2.02 3.60 18.04
N VAL A 232 1.68 4.80 18.50
CA VAL A 232 2.58 5.69 19.27
C VAL A 232 2.41 5.55 20.78
N GLY A 233 1.42 4.75 21.22
CA GLY A 233 1.05 4.59 22.62
C GLY A 233 0.08 5.66 23.11
N GLY A 234 -0.32 5.54 24.37
CA GLY A 234 -1.29 6.43 24.99
C GLY A 234 -2.75 6.15 24.62
N PRO A 235 -3.70 6.82 25.29
CA PRO A 235 -5.11 6.40 25.31
C PRO A 235 -5.78 6.35 23.95
N VAL A 236 -5.50 7.33 23.08
CA VAL A 236 -6.07 7.37 21.72
C VAL A 236 -5.53 6.22 20.87
N SER A 237 -4.21 6.02 20.84
CA SER A 237 -3.59 4.93 20.06
C SER A 237 -4.10 3.55 20.48
N SER A 238 -4.32 3.33 21.78
CA SER A 238 -4.75 2.05 22.33
C SER A 238 -6.24 1.79 22.06
N ALA A 239 -7.10 2.78 22.32
CA ALA A 239 -8.55 2.65 22.20
C ALA A 239 -9.03 2.48 20.76
N LEU A 240 -8.35 3.10 19.77
CA LEU A 240 -8.73 3.05 18.36
C LEU A 240 -8.71 1.64 17.75
N ASN A 241 -8.17 0.64 18.44
CA ASN A 241 -8.24 -0.75 18.00
C ASN A 241 -9.66 -1.35 18.14
N LEU A 242 -10.49 -0.85 19.05
CA LEU A 242 -11.77 -1.49 19.37
C LEU A 242 -12.74 -1.54 18.18
N PRO A 243 -13.01 -0.45 17.43
CA PRO A 243 -13.92 -0.52 16.28
C PRO A 243 -13.44 -1.51 15.21
N TYR A 244 -12.11 -1.60 15.01
CA TYR A 244 -11.51 -2.61 14.14
C TYR A 244 -11.77 -4.03 14.66
N TYR A 245 -11.56 -4.29 15.96
CA TYR A 245 -11.86 -5.58 16.57
C TYR A 245 -13.35 -5.94 16.41
N THR A 246 -14.24 -4.97 16.55
CA THR A 246 -15.68 -5.17 16.33
C THR A 246 -16.01 -5.59 14.92
N ALA A 247 -15.45 -4.92 13.90
CA ALA A 247 -15.68 -5.30 12.51
C ALA A 247 -15.20 -6.74 12.22
N ALA A 248 -13.99 -7.08 12.67
CA ALA A 248 -13.42 -8.41 12.47
C ALA A 248 -14.21 -9.49 13.22
N ALA A 249 -14.61 -9.23 14.47
CA ALA A 249 -15.41 -10.15 15.26
C ALA A 249 -16.82 -10.34 14.68
N TRP A 250 -17.46 -9.28 14.20
CA TRP A 250 -18.77 -9.35 13.54
C TRP A 250 -18.73 -10.25 12.29
N HIS A 251 -17.69 -10.08 11.46
CA HIS A 251 -17.49 -10.89 10.25
C HIS A 251 -17.40 -12.39 10.59
N HIS A 252 -16.66 -12.74 11.63
CA HIS A 252 -16.46 -14.12 12.06
C HIS A 252 -17.55 -14.68 12.97
N LYS A 253 -18.67 -13.96 13.11
CA LYS A 253 -19.78 -14.35 13.99
C LYS A 253 -19.32 -14.56 15.44
N ALA A 254 -18.36 -13.76 15.89
CA ALA A 254 -17.72 -13.83 17.20
C ALA A 254 -18.30 -12.86 18.23
N LEU A 255 -19.33 -12.08 17.85
CA LEU A 255 -20.01 -11.17 18.77
C LEU A 255 -21.23 -11.83 19.45
N PRO A 256 -21.68 -11.28 20.59
CA PRO A 256 -22.93 -11.70 21.22
C PRO A 256 -24.14 -11.50 20.30
N THR A 257 -25.19 -12.31 20.48
CA THR A 257 -26.40 -12.30 19.64
C THR A 257 -26.99 -10.91 19.41
N ALA A 258 -27.01 -10.07 20.44
CA ALA A 258 -27.56 -8.71 20.37
C ALA A 258 -26.83 -7.77 19.37
N LEU A 259 -25.54 -8.01 19.12
CA LEU A 259 -24.80 -7.31 18.06
C LEU A 259 -24.81 -8.10 16.77
N GLN A 260 -24.72 -9.43 16.85
CA GLN A 260 -24.63 -10.29 15.68
C GLN A 260 -25.91 -10.29 14.83
N SER A 261 -27.05 -9.95 15.42
CA SER A 261 -28.33 -9.81 14.71
C SER A 261 -28.50 -8.48 13.97
N LYS A 262 -27.58 -7.52 14.15
CA LYS A 262 -27.60 -6.21 13.50
C LYS A 262 -26.68 -6.18 12.28
N ASP A 263 -26.93 -5.25 11.36
CA ASP A 263 -25.98 -4.99 10.28
C ASP A 263 -24.69 -4.37 10.83
N LEU A 264 -23.55 -4.64 10.19
CA LEU A 264 -22.27 -4.08 10.61
C LEU A 264 -22.29 -2.55 10.65
N LEU A 265 -22.99 -1.90 9.72
CA LEU A 265 -23.11 -0.44 9.65
C LEU A 265 -23.94 0.15 10.80
N GLU A 266 -24.71 -0.67 11.51
CA GLU A 266 -25.41 -0.27 12.73
C GLU A 266 -24.55 -0.49 13.98
N VAL A 267 -23.72 -1.55 13.98
CA VAL A 267 -22.86 -1.91 15.12
C VAL A 267 -21.63 -0.99 15.25
N LEU A 268 -21.02 -0.60 14.13
CA LEU A 268 -19.79 0.20 14.15
C LEU A 268 -19.96 1.56 14.86
N PRO A 269 -21.00 2.36 14.58
CA PRO A 269 -21.22 3.62 15.29
C PRO A 269 -21.33 3.44 16.81
N GLU A 270 -21.99 2.36 17.28
CA GLU A 270 -22.10 2.07 18.72
C GLU A 270 -20.72 1.82 19.36
N SER A 271 -19.84 1.08 18.67
CA SER A 271 -18.49 0.81 19.16
C SER A 271 -17.59 2.04 19.09
N GLU A 272 -17.72 2.86 18.04
CA GLU A 272 -16.97 4.10 17.87
C GLU A 272 -17.34 5.13 18.93
N GLU A 273 -18.63 5.32 19.20
CA GLU A 273 -19.12 6.21 20.24
C GLU A 273 -18.61 5.79 21.62
N TYR A 274 -18.71 4.49 21.94
CA TYR A 274 -18.14 3.94 23.17
C TYR A 274 -16.63 4.15 23.25
N THR A 275 -15.92 3.98 22.14
CA THR A 275 -14.47 4.17 22.06
C THR A 275 -14.09 5.59 22.42
N ILE A 276 -14.75 6.58 21.82
CA ILE A 276 -14.47 8.01 22.01
C ILE A 276 -14.87 8.46 23.41
N ASN A 277 -16.10 8.15 23.83
CA ASN A 277 -16.71 8.77 25.01
C ASN A 277 -16.43 8.02 26.31
N THR A 278 -16.04 6.74 26.26
CA THR A 278 -15.81 5.91 27.47
C THR A 278 -14.43 5.28 27.50
N LEU A 279 -14.02 4.59 26.44
CA LEU A 279 -12.76 3.84 26.45
C LEU A 279 -11.53 4.74 26.51
N ILE A 280 -11.45 5.77 25.67
CA ILE A 280 -10.34 6.74 25.70
C ILE A 280 -10.18 7.37 27.08
N PRO A 281 -11.24 7.95 27.70
CA PRO A 281 -11.15 8.46 29.07
C PRO A 281 -10.74 7.42 30.11
N ALA A 282 -11.25 6.19 30.02
CA ALA A 282 -10.91 5.12 30.95
C ALA A 282 -9.41 4.75 30.89
N ILE A 283 -8.86 4.57 29.68
CA ILE A 283 -7.42 4.32 29.52
C ILE A 283 -6.60 5.52 29.98
N ALA A 284 -7.08 6.75 29.74
CA ALA A 284 -6.41 7.98 30.16
C ALA A 284 -6.30 8.14 31.69
N LYS A 285 -7.26 7.59 32.45
CA LYS A 285 -7.18 7.56 33.92
C LYS A 285 -6.02 6.70 34.44
N GLY A 286 -5.53 5.75 33.64
CA GLY A 286 -4.43 4.86 34.04
C GLY A 286 -4.71 4.20 35.39
N GLY A 287 -3.74 4.22 36.31
CA GLY A 287 -3.88 3.65 37.65
C GLY A 287 -4.89 4.34 38.57
N PHE A 288 -5.46 5.49 38.18
CA PHE A 288 -6.50 6.19 38.95
C PHE A 288 -7.92 5.70 38.64
N ILE A 289 -8.08 4.81 37.66
CA ILE A 289 -9.39 4.20 37.38
C ILE A 289 -9.85 3.36 38.57
N SER A 290 -11.12 3.53 38.98
CA SER A 290 -11.68 2.67 40.03
C SER A 290 -11.84 1.23 39.53
N GLU A 291 -11.77 0.26 40.44
CA GLU A 291 -11.97 -1.16 40.09
C GLU A 291 -13.34 -1.40 39.45
N THR A 292 -14.39 -0.78 39.98
CA THR A 292 -15.75 -0.86 39.42
C THR A 292 -15.82 -0.35 37.99
N GLU A 293 -15.20 0.80 37.71
CA GLU A 293 -15.17 1.36 36.35
C GLU A 293 -14.32 0.50 35.41
N ARG A 294 -13.14 0.05 35.86
CA ARG A 294 -12.26 -0.82 35.07
C ARG A 294 -12.96 -2.11 34.65
N ASN A 295 -13.67 -2.75 35.58
CA ASN A 295 -14.41 -3.99 35.28
C ASN A 295 -15.58 -3.72 34.32
N ALA A 296 -16.32 -2.62 34.50
CA ALA A 296 -17.40 -2.25 33.57
C ALA A 296 -16.87 -1.98 32.15
N VAL A 297 -15.72 -1.31 32.03
CA VAL A 297 -15.06 -1.03 30.75
C VAL A 297 -14.57 -2.30 30.09
N ALA A 298 -13.93 -3.20 30.85
CA ALA A 298 -13.46 -4.49 30.34
C ALA A 298 -14.62 -5.33 29.77
N LYS A 299 -15.74 -5.40 30.51
CA LYS A 299 -16.94 -6.10 30.06
C LYS A 299 -17.49 -5.54 28.74
N LYS A 300 -17.43 -4.22 28.55
CA LYS A 300 -17.87 -3.59 27.29
C LYS A 300 -16.88 -3.78 26.15
N ILE A 301 -15.58 -3.77 26.40
CA ILE A 301 -14.58 -4.17 25.38
C ILE A 301 -14.84 -5.63 24.96
N ALA A 302 -15.11 -6.55 25.90
CA ALA A 302 -15.42 -7.95 25.59
C ALA A 302 -16.66 -8.06 24.68
N TYR A 303 -17.71 -7.33 25.03
CA TYR A 303 -18.96 -7.25 24.28
C TYR A 303 -18.75 -6.84 22.81
N TYR A 304 -17.89 -5.85 22.55
CA TYR A 304 -17.63 -5.33 21.21
C TYR A 304 -16.49 -6.03 20.47
N SER A 305 -15.58 -6.75 21.14
CA SER A 305 -14.41 -7.38 20.50
C SER A 305 -14.54 -8.89 20.32
N GLY A 306 -15.45 -9.55 21.03
CA GLY A 306 -15.54 -11.01 21.04
C GLY A 306 -14.42 -11.70 21.85
N LEU A 307 -13.54 -10.94 22.51
CA LEU A 307 -12.52 -11.47 23.42
C LEU A 307 -13.09 -11.77 24.81
N GLY A 308 -12.35 -12.57 25.60
CA GLY A 308 -12.68 -12.82 27.00
C GLY A 308 -12.44 -11.59 27.89
N GLU A 309 -13.36 -11.35 28.84
CA GLU A 309 -13.23 -10.24 29.80
C GLU A 309 -11.94 -10.32 30.62
N GLN A 310 -11.55 -11.53 31.03
CA GLN A 310 -10.30 -11.74 31.78
C GLN A 310 -9.07 -11.36 30.96
N ASP A 311 -9.02 -11.72 29.66
CA ASP A 311 -7.91 -11.34 28.78
C ASP A 311 -7.77 -9.82 28.69
N ILE A 312 -8.89 -9.10 28.67
CA ILE A 312 -8.91 -7.63 28.62
C ILE A 312 -8.43 -7.02 29.95
N LEU A 313 -8.83 -7.60 31.08
CA LEU A 313 -8.37 -7.18 32.40
C LEU A 313 -6.87 -7.41 32.56
N ASP A 314 -6.37 -8.57 32.11
CA ASP A 314 -4.95 -8.95 32.20
C ASP A 314 -4.06 -8.06 31.31
N HIS A 315 -4.61 -7.52 30.22
CA HIS A 315 -3.97 -6.48 29.39
C HIS A 315 -4.23 -5.05 29.88
N ASN A 316 -4.85 -4.88 31.04
CA ASN A 316 -5.19 -3.58 31.61
C ASN A 316 -5.95 -2.65 30.63
N LEU A 317 -6.97 -3.20 29.97
CA LEU A 317 -7.82 -2.53 28.96
C LEU A 317 -7.13 -2.21 27.62
N ASP A 318 -5.82 -2.42 27.47
CA ASP A 318 -5.06 -2.15 26.25
C ASP A 318 -4.63 -3.47 25.57
N VAL A 319 -5.57 -4.10 24.87
CA VAL A 319 -5.32 -5.37 24.20
C VAL A 319 -4.55 -5.16 22.88
N PRO A 320 -3.34 -5.73 22.72
CA PRO A 320 -2.56 -5.59 21.50
C PRO A 320 -3.20 -6.31 20.30
N THR A 321 -3.08 -5.71 19.11
CA THR A 321 -3.61 -6.31 17.86
C THR A 321 -3.10 -7.73 17.60
N GLY A 322 -1.83 -8.03 17.93
CA GLY A 322 -1.30 -9.40 17.83
C GLY A 322 -2.08 -10.40 18.67
N PHE A 323 -2.44 -10.02 19.90
CA PHE A 323 -3.21 -10.89 20.79
C PHE A 323 -4.60 -11.15 20.20
N PHE A 324 -5.27 -10.10 19.70
CA PHE A 324 -6.56 -10.21 19.05
C PHE A 324 -6.52 -11.17 17.85
N TRP A 325 -5.54 -11.00 16.94
CA TRP A 325 -5.39 -11.86 15.76
C TRP A 325 -5.20 -13.33 16.11
N LYS A 326 -4.51 -13.61 17.22
CA LYS A 326 -4.27 -14.96 17.72
C LYS A 326 -5.49 -15.57 18.42
N ASN A 327 -6.25 -14.77 19.15
CA ASN A 327 -7.21 -15.29 20.15
C ASN A 327 -8.68 -15.17 19.75
N LEU A 328 -9.05 -14.33 18.78
CA LEU A 328 -10.46 -14.12 18.40
C LEU A 328 -11.22 -15.43 18.12
N LEU A 329 -10.59 -16.36 17.40
CA LEU A 329 -11.20 -17.62 16.96
C LEU A 329 -10.55 -18.86 17.57
N LYS A 330 -9.74 -18.68 18.62
CA LYS A 330 -9.04 -19.78 19.32
C LYS A 330 -10.00 -20.87 19.79
N ASP A 331 -11.16 -20.50 20.31
CA ASP A 331 -12.15 -21.47 20.82
C ASP A 331 -13.21 -21.88 19.77
N LYS A 332 -13.16 -21.28 18.57
CA LYS A 332 -14.10 -21.51 17.46
C LYS A 332 -13.49 -22.26 16.27
N GLY A 333 -12.43 -23.03 16.51
CA GLY A 333 -11.81 -23.87 15.48
C GLY A 333 -10.29 -23.79 15.38
N ASP A 334 -9.62 -23.23 16.40
CA ASP A 334 -8.14 -23.12 16.44
C ASP A 334 -7.55 -22.27 15.31
N TYR A 335 -8.29 -21.25 14.87
CA TYR A 335 -7.87 -20.33 13.82
C TYR A 335 -7.29 -19.03 14.37
N THR A 336 -6.32 -18.49 13.64
CA THR A 336 -5.90 -17.09 13.72
C THR A 336 -6.55 -16.29 12.59
N VAL A 337 -6.60 -14.96 12.73
CA VAL A 337 -7.10 -14.05 11.69
C VAL A 337 -5.99 -13.17 11.12
N GLY A 338 -6.14 -12.77 9.87
CA GLY A 338 -5.15 -11.94 9.18
C GLY A 338 -5.02 -10.53 9.75
N ARG A 339 -3.81 -9.96 9.60
CA ARG A 339 -3.46 -8.63 10.12
C ARG A 339 -3.96 -7.49 9.23
N LEU A 340 -3.77 -7.61 7.92
CA LEU A 340 -4.16 -6.60 6.92
C LEU A 340 -5.56 -6.85 6.37
N ASP A 341 -5.99 -8.10 6.37
CA ASP A 341 -7.36 -8.52 6.08
C ASP A 341 -7.74 -9.65 7.03
N SER A 342 -8.55 -9.33 8.03
CA SER A 342 -8.92 -10.28 9.07
C SER A 342 -9.90 -11.36 8.62
N ARG A 343 -10.38 -11.34 7.37
CA ARG A 343 -11.23 -12.42 6.83
C ARG A 343 -10.43 -13.71 6.60
N TYR A 344 -9.13 -13.59 6.32
CA TYR A 344 -8.26 -14.74 6.12
C TYR A 344 -8.01 -15.50 7.41
N LEU A 345 -8.18 -16.81 7.36
CA LEU A 345 -7.90 -17.72 8.48
C LEU A 345 -6.50 -18.32 8.36
N GLY A 346 -5.81 -18.40 9.49
CA GLY A 346 -4.52 -19.08 9.64
C GLY A 346 -4.59 -20.20 10.68
N ILE A 347 -3.62 -21.10 10.63
CA ILE A 347 -3.44 -22.17 11.61
C ILE A 347 -2.02 -22.13 12.12
N ASP A 348 -1.86 -21.94 13.42
CA ASP A 348 -0.56 -21.88 14.07
C ASP A 348 -0.12 -23.25 14.61
N LYS A 349 1.19 -23.40 14.84
CA LYS A 349 1.76 -24.61 15.45
C LYS A 349 1.28 -24.81 16.89
N GLN A 350 1.08 -23.71 17.62
CA GLN A 350 0.64 -23.71 19.01
C GLN A 350 -0.57 -22.82 19.20
N ARG A 351 -1.54 -23.28 19.99
CA ARG A 351 -2.75 -22.50 20.32
C ARG A 351 -2.46 -21.31 21.24
N PHE A 352 -1.53 -21.47 22.19
CA PHE A 352 -1.16 -20.43 23.14
C PHE A 352 -0.18 -19.42 22.53
N GLY A 353 -0.26 -18.16 22.97
CA GLY A 353 0.67 -17.10 22.55
C GLY A 353 0.01 -15.73 22.45
N SER A 354 0.85 -14.71 22.22
CA SER A 354 0.42 -13.31 22.12
C SER A 354 0.30 -12.79 20.69
N ARG A 355 0.58 -13.63 19.67
CA ARG A 355 0.50 -13.29 18.24
C ARG A 355 0.48 -14.54 17.36
N PRO A 356 -0.04 -14.43 16.11
CA PRO A 356 0.06 -15.49 15.12
C PRO A 356 1.51 -15.86 14.76
N ASP A 357 1.74 -17.09 14.30
CA ASP A 357 3.05 -17.54 13.81
C ASP A 357 3.39 -16.88 12.45
N TYR A 358 2.36 -16.61 11.64
CA TYR A 358 2.44 -15.92 10.36
C TYR A 358 1.15 -15.12 10.09
N ASN A 359 1.20 -14.22 9.10
CA ASN A 359 0.02 -13.51 8.61
C ASN A 359 -0.56 -14.31 7.43
N SER A 360 -1.77 -14.86 7.61
CA SER A 360 -2.42 -15.76 6.66
C SER A 360 -2.69 -15.09 5.31
N GLU A 361 -3.16 -13.84 5.35
CA GLU A 361 -3.44 -13.03 4.18
C GLU A 361 -2.17 -12.73 3.37
N ILE A 362 -1.07 -12.37 4.04
CA ILE A 362 0.19 -12.05 3.35
C ILE A 362 0.74 -13.29 2.64
N THR A 363 0.65 -14.46 3.28
CA THR A 363 1.12 -15.72 2.69
C THR A 363 0.32 -16.05 1.42
N SER A 364 -1.01 -15.90 1.48
CA SER A 364 -1.90 -16.09 0.33
C SER A 364 -1.64 -15.07 -0.79
N TRP A 365 -1.45 -13.79 -0.44
CA TRP A 365 -1.19 -12.75 -1.42
C TRP A 365 0.16 -12.93 -2.09
N LEU A 366 1.22 -13.23 -1.33
CA LEU A 366 2.54 -13.49 -1.90
C LEU A 366 2.49 -14.64 -2.90
N HIS A 367 1.73 -15.70 -2.61
CA HIS A 367 1.49 -16.78 -3.57
C HIS A 367 0.72 -16.29 -4.81
N SER A 368 -0.26 -15.41 -4.64
CA SER A 368 -1.03 -14.85 -5.77
C SER A 368 -0.21 -13.94 -6.70
N PHE A 369 0.86 -13.33 -6.20
CA PHE A 369 1.75 -12.45 -6.96
C PHE A 369 2.99 -13.14 -7.55
N THR A 370 3.22 -14.42 -7.21
CA THR A 370 4.30 -15.28 -7.78
C THR A 370 3.76 -16.22 -8.82
#